data_AF-A0A3M1H4G0-F1
#
_entry.id   AF-A0A3M1H4G0-F1
#
_cell.length_a   1.000
_cell.length_b   1.000
_cell.length_c   1.000
_cell.angle_alpha   90.00
_cell.angle_beta   90.00
_cell.angle_gamma   90.00
#
_symmetry.space_group_name_H-M   'P 1'
#
loop_
_entity.id
_entity.type
_entity.pdbx_description
1 polymer ?
#
loop_
_entity_poly.entity_id
_entity_poly.type
_entity_poly.pdbx_seq_one_letter_code
_entity_poly.pdbx_strand_id
1 'polypeptide(L)'
;PTTFEHLADLRLIFREFDTVVLLKFHRVLEPLLDLLDELGLSEHTVLVERASHAEGRVVRDARRLRDMSVHYLSLLIVPTWK
;
A
#
# COMPACT_ATOMS: atom_id res chain seq x y z
N PRO A 1 -2.02 15.50 12.14
CA PRO A 1 -1.34 15.21 10.85
C PRO A 1 -0.50 13.94 11.00
N THR A 2 -0.96 12.81 10.46
CA THR A 2 -0.26 11.53 10.62
C THR A 2 0.84 11.45 9.56
N THR A 3 2.07 11.70 10.02
CA THR A 3 3.26 11.92 9.21
C THR A 3 3.79 10.60 8.66
N PHE A 4 3.54 10.32 7.38
CA PHE A 4 4.12 9.20 6.60
C PHE A 4 5.54 9.54 6.09
N GLU A 5 6.35 10.31 6.84
CA GLU A 5 7.61 10.90 6.31
C GLU A 5 8.84 9.99 6.44
N HIS A 6 8.74 8.84 7.12
CA HIS A 6 9.87 7.94 7.32
C HIS A 6 9.61 6.54 6.72
N LEU A 7 10.01 6.34 5.46
CA LEU A 7 10.02 5.01 4.81
C LEU A 7 10.84 3.98 5.61
N ALA A 8 11.86 4.45 6.35
CA ALA A 8 12.66 3.60 7.23
C ALA A 8 11.81 2.91 8.32
N ASP A 9 10.85 3.63 8.90
CA ASP A 9 9.94 3.09 9.91
C ASP A 9 9.00 2.05 9.29
N LEU A 10 8.54 2.27 8.05
CA LEU A 10 7.71 1.30 7.33
C LEU A 10 8.44 -0.01 7.06
N ARG A 11 9.74 0.02 6.75
CA ARG A 11 10.53 -1.19 6.55
C ARG A 11 10.62 -2.03 7.83
N LEU A 12 10.73 -1.39 9.00
CA LEU A 12 10.69 -2.08 10.29
C LEU A 12 9.29 -2.67 10.54
N ILE A 13 8.25 -1.87 10.34
CA ILE A 13 6.85 -2.29 10.51
C ILE A 13 6.52 -3.52 9.63
N PHE A 14 6.93 -3.54 8.36
CA PHE A 14 6.71 -4.70 7.48
C PHE A 14 7.48 -5.95 7.90
N ARG A 15 8.53 -5.82 8.73
CA ARG A 15 9.28 -6.97 9.28
C ARG A 15 8.68 -7.48 10.59
N GLU A 16 8.01 -6.62 11.35
CA GLU A 16 7.50 -6.96 12.69
C GLU A 16 6.05 -7.47 12.69
N PHE A 17 5.25 -7.08 11.70
CA PHE A 17 3.83 -7.43 11.64
C PHE A 17 3.50 -8.28 10.42
N ASP A 18 2.67 -9.31 10.59
CA ASP A 18 2.22 -10.23 9.53
C ASP A 18 1.34 -9.58 8.46
N THR A 19 0.66 -8.49 8.81
CA THR A 19 -0.17 -7.71 7.90
C THR A 19 -0.23 -6.27 8.34
N VAL A 20 0.01 -5.36 7.40
CA VAL A 20 0.00 -3.92 7.63
C VAL A 20 -1.06 -3.28 6.74
N VAL A 21 -1.90 -2.43 7.32
CA VAL A 21 -2.92 -1.67 6.58
C VAL A 21 -2.55 -0.20 6.57
N LEU A 22 -2.33 0.35 5.38
CA LEU A 22 -1.96 1.74 5.18
C LEU A 22 -3.15 2.54 4.67
N LEU A 23 -3.46 3.63 5.37
CA LEU A 23 -4.50 4.59 5.01
C LEU A 23 -3.85 5.87 4.51
N LYS A 24 -4.49 6.55 3.56
CA LYS A 24 -4.07 7.88 3.07
C LYS A 24 -2.62 7.95 2.54
N PHE A 25 -2.09 6.84 2.04
CA PHE A 25 -0.70 6.73 1.54
C PHE A 25 -0.44 7.44 0.20
N HIS A 26 -1.45 8.04 -0.44
CA HIS A 26 -1.36 8.66 -1.78
C HIS A 26 -0.14 9.59 -2.00
N ARG A 27 0.30 10.34 -0.98
CA ARG A 27 1.47 11.25 -1.09
C ARG A 27 2.81 10.52 -1.19
N VAL A 28 2.84 9.25 -0.80
CA VAL A 28 4.04 8.40 -0.74
C VAL A 28 3.86 7.13 -1.57
N LEU A 29 2.91 7.11 -2.52
CA LEU A 29 2.61 5.91 -3.31
C LEU A 29 3.86 5.40 -4.03
N GLU A 30 4.51 6.24 -4.86
CA GLU A 30 5.70 5.82 -5.62
C GLU A 30 6.82 5.25 -4.73
N PRO A 31 7.32 5.95 -3.70
CA PRO A 31 8.36 5.39 -2.84
C PRO A 31 7.90 4.20 -2.01
N LEU A 32 6.60 4.07 -1.71
CA LEU A 32 6.04 2.88 -1.08
C LEU A 32 6.06 1.69 -2.04
N LEU A 33 5.72 1.89 -3.32
CA LEU A 33 5.79 0.84 -4.34
C LEU A 33 7.22 0.35 -4.52
N ASP A 34 8.20 1.26 -4.54
CA ASP A 34 9.63 0.90 -4.59
C ASP A 34 10.04 0.05 -3.38
N LEU A 35 9.65 0.45 -2.17
CA LEU A 35 9.93 -0.31 -0.95
C LEU A 35 9.26 -1.70 -0.95
N LEU A 36 8.01 -1.80 -1.43
CA LEU A 36 7.31 -3.08 -1.54
C LEU A 36 7.98 -4.00 -2.57
N ASP A 37 8.44 -3.45 -3.69
CA ASP A 37 9.19 -4.20 -4.71
C ASP A 37 10.51 -4.72 -4.15
N GLU A 38 11.27 -3.88 -3.44
CA GLU A 38 12.53 -4.26 -2.77
C GLU A 38 12.34 -5.37 -1.73
N LEU A 39 11.20 -5.38 -1.02
CA LEU A 39 10.88 -6.37 0.00
C LEU A 39 10.24 -7.64 -0.58
N GLY A 40 9.90 -7.65 -1.87
CA GLY A 40 9.19 -8.75 -2.52
C GLY A 40 7.72 -8.87 -2.10
N LEU A 41 7.10 -7.77 -1.66
CA LEU A 41 5.73 -7.73 -1.12
C LEU A 41 4.67 -7.26 -2.12
N SER A 42 5.09 -6.72 -3.28
CA SER A 42 4.17 -6.08 -4.22
C SER A 42 3.10 -7.02 -4.78
N GLU A 43 3.45 -8.27 -5.11
CA GLU A 43 2.53 -9.22 -5.74
C GLU A 43 1.32 -9.56 -4.86
N HIS A 44 1.51 -9.60 -3.53
CA HIS A 44 0.47 -9.96 -2.56
C HIS A 44 -0.22 -8.73 -1.96
N THR A 45 0.30 -7.54 -2.23
CA THR A 45 -0.27 -6.29 -1.74
C THR A 45 -1.57 -5.98 -2.50
N VAL A 46 -2.60 -5.56 -1.76
CA VAL A 46 -3.94 -5.29 -2.30
C VAL A 46 -4.35 -3.85 -2.02
N LEU A 47 -4.71 -3.13 -3.08
CA LEU A 47 -5.40 -1.85 -2.99
C LEU A 47 -6.91 -2.08 -2.93
N VAL A 48 -7.57 -1.41 -1.99
CA VAL A 48 -9.03 -1.26 -1.99
C VAL A 48 -9.37 0.22 -2.01
N GLU A 49 -10.10 0.63 -3.04
CA GLU A 49 -10.58 2.00 -3.18
C GLU A 49 -12.09 2.05 -3.06
N ARG A 50 -12.59 3.07 -2.36
CA ARG A 50 -14.02 3.36 -2.19
C ARG A 50 -14.78 2.09 -1.78
N ALA A 51 -14.30 1.43 -0.73
CA ALA A 51 -14.88 0.18 -0.23
C ALA A 51 -16.40 0.31 -0.04
N SER A 52 -17.16 -0.70 -0.47
CA SER A 52 -18.63 -0.74 -0.46
C SER A 52 -19.35 0.31 -1.32
N HIS A 53 -18.63 1.13 -2.09
CA HIS A 53 -19.19 2.05 -3.07
C HIS A 53 -19.41 1.35 -4.42
N ALA A 54 -20.39 1.79 -5.21
CA ALA A 54 -20.67 1.24 -6.54
C ALA A 54 -19.48 1.40 -7.52
N GLU A 55 -18.67 2.43 -7.32
CA GLU A 55 -17.44 2.72 -8.07
C GLU A 55 -16.16 2.20 -7.37
N GLY A 56 -16.33 1.28 -6.41
CA GLY A 56 -15.23 0.66 -5.69
C GLY A 56 -14.32 -0.14 -6.62
N ARG A 57 -13.02 -0.12 -6.34
CA ARG A 57 -12.00 -0.84 -7.12
C ARG A 57 -11.12 -1.65 -6.18
N VAL A 58 -10.85 -2.90 -6.54
CA VAL A 58 -9.85 -3.74 -5.87
C VAL A 58 -8.77 -4.09 -6.86
N VAL A 59 -7.53 -3.69 -6.56
CA VAL A 59 -6.35 -4.09 -7.35
C VAL A 59 -5.53 -5.04 -6.52
N ARG A 60 -5.38 -6.26 -7.02
CA ARG A 60 -4.44 -7.25 -6.49
C ARG A 60 -3.17 -7.12 -7.31
N ASP A 61 -2.02 -7.11 -6.64
CA ASP A 61 -0.71 -6.76 -7.17
C ASP A 61 -0.48 -5.24 -7.26
N ALA A 62 0.33 -4.73 -6.32
CA ALA A 62 0.67 -3.31 -6.22
C ALA A 62 1.52 -2.82 -7.41
N ARG A 63 2.21 -3.70 -8.15
CA ARG A 63 2.97 -3.31 -9.36
C ARG A 63 2.08 -2.66 -10.41
N ARG A 64 0.79 -3.03 -10.43
CA ARG A 64 -0.21 -2.48 -11.34
C ARG A 64 -0.55 -1.03 -11.03
N LEU A 65 -0.19 -0.52 -9.85
CA LEU A 65 -0.53 0.83 -9.40
C LEU A 65 0.44 1.90 -9.91
N ARG A 66 1.61 1.52 -10.45
CA ARG A 66 2.53 2.50 -11.06
C ARG A 66 1.81 3.28 -12.15
N ASP A 67 2.04 4.60 -12.14
CA ASP A 67 1.43 5.55 -13.06
C ASP A 67 -0.11 5.60 -13.01
N MET A 68 -0.75 4.93 -12.05
CA MET A 68 -2.20 4.99 -11.85
C MET A 68 -2.58 6.08 -10.85
N SER A 69 -3.66 6.79 -11.14
CA SER A 69 -4.31 7.62 -10.12
C SER A 69 -4.99 6.73 -9.08
N VAL A 70 -4.63 6.95 -7.81
CA VAL A 70 -5.25 6.34 -6.64
C VAL A 70 -6.15 7.37 -5.94
N HIS A 71 -7.39 7.00 -5.67
CA HIS A 71 -8.38 7.84 -5.04
C HIS A 71 -8.03 8.10 -3.56
N TYR A 72 -8.49 9.22 -2.99
CA TYR A 72 -8.22 9.54 -1.57
C TYR A 72 -8.80 8.50 -0.60
N LEU A 73 -10.00 7.98 -0.90
CA LEU A 73 -10.66 6.92 -0.14
C LEU A 73 -10.09 5.54 -0.48
N SER A 74 -8.80 5.36 -0.24
CA SER A 74 -8.09 4.12 -0.54
C SER A 74 -7.26 3.63 0.63
N LEU A 75 -7.14 2.32 0.73
CA LEU A 75 -6.28 1.63 1.68
C LEU A 75 -5.47 0.54 0.98
N LEU A 76 -4.23 0.36 1.42
CA LEU A 76 -3.36 -0.74 1.01
C LEU A 76 -3.32 -1.78 2.13
N ILE A 77 -3.54 -3.03 1.77
CA ILE A 77 -3.35 -4.19 2.65
C ILE A 77 -2.07 -4.86 2.17
N VAL A 78 -1.08 -4.93 3.05
CA VAL A 78 0.23 -5.52 2.78
C VAL A 78 0.39 -6.74 3.70
N PRO A 79 0.07 -7.95 3.20
CA PRO A 79 0.48 -9.18 3.86
C PRO A 79 2.00 -9.33 3.77
N THR A 80 2.67 -9.68 4.86
CA THR A 80 4.14 -9.80 4.94
C THR A 80 4.62 -11.23 5.19
N TRP A 81 3.68 -12.15 5.44
CA TRP A 81 3.96 -13.58 5.48
C TRP A 81 4.39 -14.05 4.09
N LYS A 82 5.49 -14.81 4.04
CA LYS A 82 6.05 -15.41 2.84
C LYS A 82 5.56 -16.84 2.67
#